data_AF-A0A933TXM7-F1
#
_entry.id   AF-A0A933TXM7-F1
#
_cell.length_a   1.000
_cell.length_b   1.000
_cell.length_c   1.000
_cell.angle_alpha   90.00
_cell.angle_beta   90.00
_cell.angle_gamma   90.00
#
_symmetry.space_group_name_H-M   'P 1'
#
loop_
_entity.id
_entity.type
_entity.pdbx_description
1 polymer ?
#
loop_
_entity_poly.entity_id
_entity_poly.type
_entity_poly.pdbx_seq_one_letter_code
_entity_poly.pdbx_strand_id
1 'polypeptide(L)'
;MFVKSGLFTNQKVHMNTRVIKHMYDKKPSEEFDAILTNLSKIVSQVEVIYQNLKAKRGDICLLGKVKGIRYICSIETSEVGNTVVTCFRLRDENYLKKYKILWSRKGGDPSS
;
A
#
# COMPACT_ATOMS: atom_id res chain seq x y z
N MET A 1 8.66 -15.56 -11.08
CA MET A 1 9.49 -14.35 -11.28
C MET A 1 9.43 -13.54 -9.98
N PHE A 2 10.42 -13.71 -9.11
CA PHE A 2 10.45 -13.10 -7.77
C PHE A 2 11.06 -11.71 -7.86
N VAL A 3 10.31 -10.69 -7.42
CA VAL A 3 10.81 -9.32 -7.31
C VAL A 3 11.89 -9.30 -6.23
N LYS A 4 13.05 -8.71 -6.56
CA LYS A 4 14.23 -8.59 -5.68
C LYS A 4 13.83 -8.25 -4.24
N SER A 5 14.26 -9.12 -3.35
CA SER A 5 14.18 -9.08 -1.88
C SER A 5 14.98 -7.90 -1.30
N GLY A 6 14.54 -6.67 -1.54
CA GLY A 6 15.20 -5.46 -1.03
C GLY A 6 14.26 -4.36 -0.53
N LEU A 7 12.94 -4.50 -0.71
CA LEU A 7 11.96 -3.49 -0.26
C LEU A 7 11.30 -3.83 1.07
N PHE A 8 11.38 -5.09 1.49
CA PHE A 8 10.77 -5.57 2.73
C PHE A 8 11.83 -6.34 3.52
N THR A 9 11.99 -6.01 4.80
CA THR A 9 12.90 -6.73 5.72
C THR A 9 12.41 -8.14 6.03
N ASN A 10 11.10 -8.39 5.86
CA ASN A 10 10.48 -9.68 6.11
C ASN A 10 9.41 -9.99 5.04
N GLN A 11 9.14 -11.26 4.74
CA GLN A 11 8.08 -11.63 3.78
C GLN A 11 6.67 -11.45 4.36
N LYS A 12 6.56 -11.29 5.68
CA LYS A 12 5.30 -11.10 6.37
C LYS A 12 5.00 -9.61 6.53
N VAL A 13 3.73 -9.27 6.34
CA VAL A 13 3.20 -7.94 6.62
C VAL A 13 2.29 -8.05 7.84
N HIS A 14 2.57 -7.25 8.86
CA HIS A 14 1.83 -7.22 10.09
C HIS A 14 0.87 -6.03 10.10
N MET A 15 -0.18 -6.12 10.91
CA MET A 15 -1.09 -5.03 11.16
C MET A 15 -1.33 -4.91 12.66
N ASN A 16 -1.15 -3.71 13.19
CA ASN A 16 -1.34 -3.44 14.60
C ASN A 16 -2.82 -3.15 14.89
N THR A 17 -3.33 -3.59 16.04
CA THR A 17 -4.71 -3.30 16.48
C THR A 17 -5.00 -1.79 16.57
N ARG A 18 -3.99 -0.99 16.90
CA ARG A 18 -4.09 0.49 16.86
C ARG A 18 -4.38 1.02 15.46
N VAL A 19 -3.79 0.41 14.43
CA VAL A 19 -4.02 0.78 13.03
C VAL A 19 -5.40 0.33 12.58
N ILE A 20 -5.81 -0.89 12.96
CA ILE A 20 -7.16 -1.41 12.70
C ILE A 20 -8.21 -0.43 13.24
N LYS A 21 -8.09 -0.05 14.52
CA LYS A 21 -8.96 0.96 15.13
C LYS A 21 -8.91 2.30 14.39
N HIS A 22 -7.72 2.80 14.07
CA HIS A 22 -7.56 4.06 13.35
C HIS A 22 -8.22 4.05 11.96
N MET A 23 -8.14 2.93 11.24
CA MET A 23 -8.78 2.78 9.95
C MET A 23 -10.29 2.71 10.07
N TYR A 24 -10.81 2.07 11.12
CA TYR A 24 -12.25 2.01 11.41
C TYR A 24 -12.79 3.40 11.78
N ASP A 25 -12.14 4.12 12.69
CA ASP A 25 -12.59 5.44 13.16
C ASP A 25 -12.64 6.49 12.03
N LYS A 26 -11.78 6.36 11.01
CA LYS A 26 -11.67 7.34 9.92
C LYS A 26 -12.42 6.97 8.65
N LYS A 27 -12.95 5.76 8.52
CA LYS A 27 -13.56 5.28 7.28
C LYS A 27 -14.97 4.77 7.51
N PRO A 28 -15.86 4.88 6.51
CA PRO A 28 -17.13 4.17 6.57
C PRO A 28 -16.86 2.66 6.70
N SER A 29 -17.68 2.00 7.52
CA SER A 29 -17.57 0.58 7.85
C SER A 29 -17.48 -0.31 6.61
N GLU A 30 -18.28 -0.01 5.57
CA GLU A 30 -18.26 -0.75 4.30
C GLU A 30 -16.90 -0.71 3.60
N GLU A 31 -16.23 0.45 3.60
CA GLU A 31 -14.88 0.56 3.01
C GLU A 31 -13.85 -0.17 3.85
N PHE A 32 -13.98 -0.09 5.18
CA PHE A 32 -13.09 -0.79 6.09
C PHE A 32 -13.17 -2.32 5.91
N ASP A 33 -14.38 -2.88 5.86
CA ASP A 33 -14.59 -4.32 5.68
C ASP A 33 -14.09 -4.80 4.30
N ALA A 34 -14.33 -3.99 3.26
CA ALA A 34 -13.81 -4.25 1.93
C ALA A 34 -12.27 -4.25 1.91
N ILE A 35 -11.63 -3.34 2.63
CA ILE A 35 -10.17 -3.28 2.75
C ILE A 35 -9.65 -4.49 3.52
N LEU A 36 -10.23 -4.83 4.67
CA LEU A 36 -9.78 -5.92 5.52
C LEU A 36 -9.86 -7.27 4.79
N THR A 37 -10.98 -7.51 4.10
CA THR A 37 -11.21 -8.75 3.33
C THR A 37 -10.26 -8.87 2.13
N ASN A 38 -9.89 -7.75 1.51
CA ASN A 38 -9.03 -7.74 0.33
C ASN A 38 -7.56 -7.41 0.62
N LEU A 39 -7.19 -7.16 1.87
CA LEU A 39 -5.85 -6.69 2.23
C LEU A 39 -4.75 -7.63 1.74
N SER A 40 -4.93 -8.94 1.97
CA SER A 40 -4.00 -9.98 1.50
C SER A 40 -3.83 -9.93 -0.02
N LYS A 41 -4.91 -9.69 -0.76
CA LYS A 41 -4.88 -9.54 -2.23
C LYS A 41 -4.19 -8.25 -2.65
N ILE A 42 -4.45 -7.14 -1.97
CA ILE A 42 -3.83 -5.83 -2.25
C ILE A 42 -2.31 -5.91 -2.09
N VAL A 43 -1.84 -6.55 -1.01
CA VAL A 43 -0.40 -6.73 -0.73
C VAL A 43 0.24 -7.77 -1.65
N SER A 44 -0.49 -8.80 -2.06
CA SER A 44 0.04 -9.85 -2.97
C SER A 44 0.01 -9.44 -4.44
N GLN A 45 -0.93 -8.58 -4.83
CA GLN A 45 -1.17 -8.14 -6.21
C GLN A 45 -0.88 -6.65 -6.38
N VAL A 46 0.30 -6.23 -5.93
CA VAL A 46 0.77 -4.86 -6.09
C VAL A 46 1.05 -4.58 -7.57
N GLU A 47 0.44 -3.53 -8.09
CA GLU A 47 0.71 -3.00 -9.43
C GLU A 47 1.87 -2.00 -9.42
N VAL A 48 1.94 -1.11 -8.42
CA VAL A 48 2.97 -0.07 -8.34
C VAL A 48 3.35 0.17 -6.87
N ILE A 49 4.63 0.42 -6.62
CA ILE A 49 5.17 0.84 -5.34
C ILE A 49 5.63 2.28 -5.48
N TYR A 50 5.15 3.13 -4.59
CA TYR A 50 5.50 4.53 -4.50
C TYR A 50 6.28 4.78 -3.21
N GLN A 51 7.19 5.76 -3.24
CA GLN A 51 7.77 6.34 -2.05
C GLN A 51 6.74 7.28 -1.42
N ASN A 52 6.50 7.13 -0.11
CA ASN A 52 5.58 8.03 0.57
C ASN A 52 6.18 9.43 0.70
N LEU A 53 5.31 10.42 0.88
CA LEU A 53 5.74 11.79 1.17
C LEU A 53 6.25 11.87 2.61
N LYS A 54 7.34 12.61 2.86
CA LYS A 54 7.88 12.82 4.23
C LYS A 54 6.86 13.38 5.23
N ALA A 55 5.81 14.05 4.73
CA ALA A 55 4.73 14.59 5.54
C ALA A 55 3.67 13.55 5.97
N LYS A 56 3.70 12.32 5.44
CA LYS A 56 2.71 11.26 5.71
C LYS A 56 3.36 10.09 6.44
N ARG A 57 2.59 9.39 7.26
CA ARG A 57 3.08 8.20 7.97
C ARG A 57 3.22 7.00 7.03
N GLY A 58 4.30 6.23 7.22
CA GLY A 58 4.69 5.07 6.43
C GLY A 58 5.79 5.42 5.42
N ASP A 59 6.66 4.47 5.11
CA ASP A 59 7.82 4.69 4.23
C ASP A 59 7.46 4.48 2.76
N ILE A 60 6.64 3.46 2.50
CA ILE A 60 6.26 3.03 1.16
C ILE A 60 4.74 2.96 1.01
N CYS A 61 4.28 3.21 -0.21
CA CYS A 61 2.87 3.10 -0.59
C CYS A 61 2.72 2.09 -1.72
N LEU A 62 2.01 1.01 -1.45
CA LEU A 62 1.63 0.01 -2.42
C LEU A 62 0.31 0.40 -3.08
N LEU A 63 0.25 0.30 -4.40
CA LEU A 63 -0.98 0.41 -5.16
C LEU A 63 -1.35 -0.98 -5.66
N GLY A 64 -2.45 -1.53 -5.17
CA GLY A 64 -3.02 -2.79 -5.64
C GLY A 64 -4.37 -2.55 -6.32
N LYS A 65 -4.75 -3.44 -7.22
CA LYS A 65 -6.05 -3.40 -7.89
C LYS A 65 -6.82 -4.68 -7.62
N VAL A 66 -7.99 -4.55 -7.01
CA VAL A 66 -8.86 -5.69 -6.66
C VAL A 66 -10.24 -5.42 -7.24
N LYS A 67 -10.74 -6.35 -8.07
CA LYS A 67 -12.06 -6.25 -8.74
C LYS A 67 -12.26 -4.92 -9.50
N GLY A 68 -11.22 -4.43 -10.18
CA GLY A 68 -11.29 -3.17 -10.92
C GLY A 68 -11.07 -1.91 -10.07
N ILE A 69 -11.12 -2.03 -8.74
CA ILE A 69 -10.94 -0.91 -7.81
C ILE A 69 -9.47 -0.83 -7.38
N ARG A 70 -8.91 0.38 -7.43
CA ARG A 70 -7.55 0.65 -6.95
C ARG A 70 -7.54 0.97 -5.46
N TYR A 71 -6.62 0.35 -4.74
CA TYR A 71 -6.40 0.54 -3.31
C TYR A 71 -4.96 0.94 -3.08
N ILE A 72 -4.76 1.91 -2.20
CA ILE A 72 -3.46 2.30 -1.69
C ILE A 72 -3.29 1.70 -0.31
N CYS A 73 -2.15 1.06 -0.07
CA CYS A 73 -1.75 0.55 1.23
C CYS A 73 -0.38 1.15 1.58
N SER A 74 -0.31 1.93 2.66
CA SER A 74 0.95 2.45 3.18
C SER A 74 1.51 1.52 4.24
N ILE A 75 2.79 1.21 4.08
CA ILE A 75 3.53 0.31 4.95
C ILE A 75 4.73 1.08 5.52
N GLU A 76 4.96 0.87 6.79
CA GLU A 76 6.13 1.31 7.53
C GLU A 76 7.04 0.10 7.72
N THR A 77 8.29 0.24 7.27
CA THR A 77 9.28 -0.83 7.33
C THR A 77 10.24 -0.51 8.48
N SER A 78 10.11 -1.28 9.55
CA SER A 78 10.99 -1.18 10.72
C SER A 78 11.94 -2.38 10.79
N GLU A 79 12.93 -2.33 11.68
CA GLU A 79 13.82 -3.47 11.97
C GLU A 79 13.04 -4.72 12.42
N VAL A 80 11.90 -4.53 13.08
CA VAL A 80 11.02 -5.60 13.58
C VAL A 80 10.19 -6.23 12.45
N GLY A 81 10.03 -5.52 11.33
CA GLY A 81 9.29 -5.98 10.16
C GLY A 81 8.40 -4.90 9.56
N ASN A 82 7.57 -5.31 8.61
CA ASN A 82 6.72 -4.42 7.85
C ASN A 82 5.33 -4.33 8.47
N THR A 83 4.88 -3.12 8.77
CA THR A 83 3.57 -2.88 9.38
C THR A 83 2.69 -2.01 8.48
N VAL A 84 1.47 -2.44 8.21
CA VAL A 84 0.48 -1.57 7.53
C VAL A 84 0.11 -0.43 8.47
N VAL A 85 0.21 0.81 7.98
CA VAL A 85 -0.15 2.02 8.73
C VAL A 85 -1.51 2.55 8.29
N THR A 86 -1.83 2.44 7.01
CA THR A 86 -3.15 2.82 6.49
C THR A 86 -3.40 2.16 5.15
N CYS A 87 -4.65 1.81 4.86
CA CYS A 87 -5.06 1.39 3.53
C CYS A 87 -6.38 2.05 3.16
N PHE A 88 -6.56 2.50 1.93
CA PHE A 88 -7.78 3.16 1.48
C PHE A 88 -8.00 2.99 -0.02
N ARG A 89 -9.27 3.13 -0.44
CA ARG A 89 -9.63 3.14 -1.86
C ARG A 89 -9.15 4.42 -2.52
N LEU A 90 -8.45 4.30 -3.63
CA LEU A 90 -8.09 5.44 -4.47
C LEU A 90 -9.31 5.86 -5.29
N ARG A 91 -9.84 7.05 -5.01
CA ARG A 91 -10.95 7.64 -5.77
C ARG A 91 -10.48 8.62 -6.85
N ASP A 92 -9.36 9.30 -6.60
CA ASP A 92 -8.78 10.28 -7.52
C ASP A 92 -7.33 9.91 -7.85
N GLU A 93 -7.03 9.69 -9.13
CA GLU A 93 -5.70 9.35 -9.61
C GLU A 93 -4.70 10.51 -9.45
N ASN A 94 -5.17 11.76 -9.39
CA ASN A 94 -4.30 12.92 -9.16
C ASN A 94 -3.59 12.87 -7.81
N TYR A 95 -4.13 12.10 -6.86
CA TYR A 95 -3.49 11.89 -5.55
C TYR A 95 -2.08 11.32 -5.69
N LEU A 96 -1.84 10.49 -6.70
CA LEU A 96 -0.56 9.82 -6.93
C LEU A 96 0.44 10.68 -7.71
N LYS A 97 0.04 11.80 -8.32
CA LYS A 97 0.96 12.66 -9.12
C LYS A 97 2.13 13.22 -8.32
N LYS A 98 1.96 13.39 -7.01
CA LYS A 98 3.00 13.91 -6.10
C LYS A 98 3.90 12.81 -5.56
N TYR A 99 3.58 11.55 -5.82
CA TYR A 99 4.31 10.41 -5.29
C TYR A 99 5.38 9.95 -6.28
N LYS A 100 6.56 9.62 -5.77
CA LYS A 100 7.64 9.07 -6.58
C LYS A 100 7.44 7.58 -6.76
N ILE A 101 7.41 7.10 -8.01
CA ILE A 101 7.34 5.66 -8.29
C ILE A 101 8.71 5.05 -7.96
N LEU A 102 8.70 3.98 -7.17
CA LEU A 102 9.88 3.17 -6.86
C LEU A 102 9.94 1.90 -7.72
N TRP A 103 8.77 1.32 -8.01
CA TRP A 103 8.69 0.09 -8.80
C TRP A 103 7.30 -0.07 -9.43
N SER A 104 7.21 -0.66 -10.62
CA SER A 104 5.93 -1.01 -11.27
C SER A 104 5.96 -2.42 -11.82
N ARG A 105 4.83 -3.13 -11.68
CA ARG A 105 4.62 -4.50 -12.18
C ARG A 105 4.41 -4.54 -13.69
N LYS A 106 3.72 -3.54 -14.25
CA LYS A 106 3.72 -3.34 -15.70
C LYS A 106 5.11 -2.83 -16.08
N GLY A 107 5.89 -3.67 -16.74
CA GLY A 107 7.18 -3.28 -17.28
C GLY A 107 7.01 -2.24 -18.39
N GLY A 108 7.87 -1.21 -18.36
CA GLY A 108 8.11 -0.27 -19.45
C GLY A 108 7.27 1.01 -19.41
N ASP A 109 7.86 2.11 -18.98
CA ASP A 109 8.58 3.01 -19.91
C ASP A 109 9.77 3.63 -19.14
N PRO A 110 11.02 3.56 -19.63
CA PRO A 110 12.08 4.41 -19.10
C PRO A 110 11.66 5.86 -19.35
N SER A 111 11.83 6.71 -18.34
CA SER A 111 11.68 8.14 -18.53
C SER A 111 12.73 8.60 -19.56
N SER A 112 12.28 9.08 -20.73
CA SER A 112 13.10 9.83 -21.69
C SER A 112 13.62 11.13 -21.09
#